data_AF-A0A560KL95-F1
#
_entry.id   AF-A0A560KL95-F1
#
_cell.length_a   1.000
_cell.length_b   1.000
_cell.length_c   1.000
_cell.angle_alpha   90.00
_cell.angle_beta   90.00
_cell.angle_gamma   90.00
#
_symmetry.space_group_name_H-M   'P 1'
#
loop_
_entity.id
_entity.type
_entity.pdbx_description
1 polymer ?
#
loop_
_entity_poly.entity_id
_entity_poly.type
_entity_poly.pdbx_seq_one_letter_code
_entity_poly.pdbx_strand_id
1 'polypeptide(L)'
;MASVEQLRRREGVNLVQLEADIASVRPGSSLASIALPDYVEHTEGVTRVGALSAEAVIRDYESAAKEIEAMGTELIDAAQKCEALTAQVHDAIAFMRETAAGYREEGRKIFKRIEECALFTEDVRKTCEQVKRRMAEVSVGSSCDEELALQDSELPGIAAKVTMSEVR
;
A
#
# COMPACT_ATOMS: atom_id res chain seq x y z
N MET A 1 -66.09 -55.17 -7.99
CA MET A 1 -65.07 -54.21 -8.45
C MET A 1 -65.57 -52.80 -8.13
N ALA A 2 -65.30 -52.30 -6.92
CA ALA A 2 -65.74 -50.96 -6.50
C ALA A 2 -64.70 -50.35 -5.55
N SER A 3 -64.07 -49.25 -5.97
CA SER A 3 -63.66 -48.14 -5.10
C SER A 3 -63.02 -47.06 -5.97
N VAL A 4 -63.82 -46.06 -6.33
CA VAL A 4 -63.33 -44.77 -6.83
C VAL A 4 -63.21 -43.89 -5.59
N GLU A 5 -61.99 -43.42 -5.31
CA GLU A 5 -61.65 -42.63 -4.13
C GLU A 5 -62.52 -41.36 -4.03
N GLN A 6 -63.10 -41.17 -2.85
CA GLN A 6 -63.80 -39.95 -2.48
C GLN A 6 -62.78 -38.82 -2.32
N LEU A 7 -62.66 -37.97 -3.35
CA LEU A 7 -62.07 -36.65 -3.20
C LEU A 7 -62.87 -35.88 -2.13
N ARG A 8 -62.29 -35.74 -0.93
CA ARG A 8 -62.84 -34.90 0.14
C ARG A 8 -63.07 -33.50 -0.40
N ARG A 9 -64.33 -33.13 -0.57
CA ARG A 9 -64.79 -31.77 -0.86
C ARG A 9 -64.31 -30.90 0.31
N ARG A 10 -63.25 -30.09 0.08
CA ARG A 10 -62.66 -29.22 1.09
C ARG A 10 -63.72 -28.21 1.53
N GLU A 11 -64.05 -28.20 2.81
CA GLU A 11 -64.94 -27.21 3.41
C GLU A 11 -64.39 -25.80 3.14
N GLY A 12 -65.28 -24.86 2.83
CA GLY A 12 -64.92 -23.50 2.44
C GLY A 12 -64.06 -22.82 3.50
N VAL A 13 -63.04 -22.09 3.05
CA VAL A 13 -62.13 -21.37 3.95
C VAL A 13 -62.92 -20.27 4.66
N ASN A 14 -62.99 -20.35 5.99
CA ASN A 14 -63.63 -19.31 6.80
C ASN A 14 -62.72 -18.08 6.84
N LEU A 15 -63.07 -17.07 6.03
CA LEU A 15 -62.26 -15.88 5.82
C LEU A 15 -62.04 -15.09 7.12
N VAL A 16 -63.01 -15.08 8.01
CA VAL A 16 -62.93 -14.38 9.31
C VAL A 16 -61.94 -15.06 10.25
N GLN A 17 -61.95 -16.39 10.29
CA GLN A 17 -61.00 -17.17 11.08
C GLN A 17 -59.57 -16.98 10.54
N LEU A 18 -59.41 -17.00 9.21
CA LEU A 18 -58.11 -16.77 8.58
C LEU A 18 -57.56 -15.37 8.88
N GLU A 19 -58.41 -14.35 8.92
CA GLU A 19 -58.02 -12.98 9.29
C GLU A 19 -57.59 -12.88 10.76
N ALA A 20 -58.27 -13.58 11.67
CA ALA A 20 -57.89 -13.64 13.08
C ALA A 20 -56.55 -14.37 13.29
N ASP A 21 -56.33 -15.47 12.58
CA ASP A 21 -55.11 -16.26 12.68
C ASP A 21 -53.89 -15.46 12.18
N ILE A 22 -54.02 -14.73 11.06
CA ILE A 22 -52.96 -13.85 10.54
C ILE A 22 -52.60 -12.74 11.54
N ALA A 23 -53.58 -12.18 12.24
CA ALA A 23 -53.34 -11.15 13.26
C ALA A 23 -52.59 -11.71 14.49
N SER A 24 -52.79 -12.99 14.82
CA SER A 24 -52.21 -13.62 16.02
C SER A 24 -50.74 -14.06 15.86
N VAL A 25 -50.29 -14.36 14.64
CA VAL A 25 -49.00 -15.03 14.39
C VAL A 25 -47.79 -14.08 14.44
N ARG A 26 -47.97 -12.75 14.50
CA ARG A 26 -46.86 -11.81 14.26
C ARG A 26 -46.44 -10.95 15.46
N PRO A 27 -45.71 -11.51 16.44
CA PRO A 27 -44.69 -10.78 17.17
C PRO A 27 -43.30 -11.15 16.60
N GLY A 28 -42.60 -10.19 15.96
CA GLY A 28 -41.13 -10.28 15.88
C GLY A 28 -40.44 -10.43 14.52
N SER A 29 -40.97 -9.90 13.41
CA SER A 29 -40.14 -9.64 12.23
C SER A 29 -39.81 -8.15 12.18
N SER A 30 -38.53 -7.81 12.32
CA SER A 30 -37.98 -6.44 12.34
C SER A 30 -38.36 -5.59 11.11
N LEU A 31 -38.89 -6.20 10.05
CA LEU A 31 -39.42 -5.53 8.86
C LEU A 31 -40.78 -4.85 9.09
N ALA A 32 -41.50 -5.18 10.17
CA ALA A 32 -42.81 -4.57 10.49
C ALA A 32 -42.71 -3.14 11.03
N SER A 33 -41.49 -2.66 11.31
CA SER A 33 -41.22 -1.37 11.97
C SER A 33 -40.93 -0.22 11.00
N ILE A 34 -40.76 -0.52 9.70
CA ILE A 34 -40.56 0.52 8.71
C ILE A 34 -41.92 1.15 8.45
N ALA A 35 -42.11 2.37 8.96
CA ALA A 35 -43.24 3.21 8.64
C ALA A 35 -43.38 3.27 7.12
N LEU A 36 -44.61 3.08 6.63
CA LEU A 36 -44.86 3.13 5.20
C LEU A 36 -44.48 4.54 4.71
N PRO A 37 -43.70 4.69 3.63
CA PRO A 37 -43.31 6.00 3.13
C PRO A 37 -44.53 6.84 2.74
N ASP A 38 -44.42 8.16 2.92
CA ASP A 38 -45.49 9.12 2.65
C ASP A 38 -45.96 9.13 1.18
N TYR A 39 -45.12 8.63 0.26
CA TYR A 39 -45.45 8.53 -1.15
C TYR A 39 -46.31 7.30 -1.50
N VAL A 40 -46.59 6.42 -0.55
CA VAL A 40 -47.39 5.21 -0.78
C VAL A 40 -48.82 5.42 -0.33
N GLU A 41 -49.68 5.62 -1.32
CA GLU A 41 -51.12 5.71 -1.13
C GLU A 41 -51.81 4.51 -1.80
N HIS A 42 -52.81 3.94 -1.12
CA HIS A 42 -53.62 2.87 -1.67
C HIS A 42 -54.81 3.43 -2.43
N THR A 43 -55.04 2.95 -3.66
CA THR A 43 -56.24 3.27 -4.44
C THR A 43 -57.50 2.74 -3.74
N GLU A 44 -58.59 3.51 -3.81
CA GLU A 44 -59.88 3.10 -3.25
C GLU A 44 -60.38 1.79 -3.91
N GLY A 45 -60.89 0.86 -3.11
CA GLY A 45 -61.41 -0.44 -3.57
C GLY A 45 -60.37 -1.56 -3.67
N VAL A 46 -59.10 -1.31 -3.36
CA VAL A 46 -58.09 -2.37 -3.24
C VAL A 46 -58.44 -3.31 -2.10
N THR A 47 -58.34 -4.63 -2.34
CA THR A 47 -58.60 -5.63 -1.31
C THR A 47 -57.56 -5.53 -0.19
N ARG A 48 -57.95 -5.85 1.04
CA ARG A 48 -57.04 -5.83 2.21
C ARG A 48 -55.74 -6.61 1.97
N VAL A 49 -55.84 -7.78 1.33
CA VAL A 49 -54.67 -8.61 0.99
C VAL A 49 -53.79 -7.92 -0.06
N GLY A 50 -54.39 -7.27 -1.06
CA GLY A 50 -53.68 -6.50 -2.07
C GLY A 50 -52.91 -5.32 -1.47
N ALA A 51 -53.54 -4.55 -0.59
CA ALA A 51 -52.91 -3.45 0.13
C ALA A 51 -51.72 -3.95 0.98
N LEU A 52 -51.92 -4.98 1.81
CA LEU A 52 -50.85 -5.55 2.64
C LEU A 52 -49.69 -6.13 1.83
N SER A 53 -49.98 -6.74 0.67
CA SER A 53 -48.95 -7.28 -0.23
C SER A 53 -48.14 -6.16 -0.87
N ALA A 54 -48.79 -5.09 -1.32
CA ALA A 54 -48.11 -3.92 -1.87
C ALA A 54 -47.23 -3.24 -0.82
N GLU A 55 -47.73 -3.06 0.41
CA GLU A 55 -46.93 -2.49 1.49
C GLU A 55 -45.72 -3.36 1.86
N ALA A 56 -45.86 -4.68 1.85
CA ALA A 56 -44.74 -5.58 2.14
C ALA A 56 -43.61 -5.39 1.11
N VAL A 57 -43.98 -5.33 -0.18
CA VAL A 57 -43.02 -5.09 -1.26
C VAL A 57 -42.33 -3.74 -1.08
N ILE A 58 -43.07 -2.66 -0.81
CA ILE A 58 -42.48 -1.34 -0.57
C ILE A 58 -41.49 -1.37 0.59
N ARG A 59 -41.85 -1.99 1.72
CA ARG A 59 -40.96 -2.06 2.89
C ARG A 59 -39.64 -2.77 2.56
N ASP A 60 -39.68 -3.82 1.75
CA ASP A 60 -38.48 -4.55 1.33
C ASP A 60 -37.59 -3.68 0.43
N TYR A 61 -38.17 -2.95 -0.53
CA TYR A 61 -37.41 -2.03 -1.40
C TYR A 61 -36.84 -0.84 -0.63
N GLU A 62 -37.58 -0.27 0.31
CA GLU A 62 -37.10 0.80 1.19
C GLU A 62 -35.96 0.34 2.10
N SER A 63 -36.04 -0.89 2.62
CA SER A 63 -34.94 -1.47 3.39
C SER A 63 -33.69 -1.61 2.52
N ALA A 64 -33.83 -2.15 1.31
CA ALA A 64 -32.72 -2.29 0.37
C ALA A 64 -32.14 -0.92 -0.03
N ALA A 65 -32.99 0.09 -0.24
CA ALA A 65 -32.55 1.45 -0.56
C ALA A 65 -31.68 2.03 0.58
N LYS A 66 -32.12 1.89 1.84
CA LYS A 66 -31.35 2.34 3.01
C LYS A 66 -30.02 1.63 3.15
N GLU A 67 -29.96 0.33 2.86
CA GLU A 67 -28.71 -0.42 2.86
C GLU A 67 -27.76 0.06 1.74
N ILE A 68 -28.28 0.39 0.56
CA ILE A 68 -27.50 0.97 -0.54
C ILE A 68 -26.96 2.35 -0.17
N GLU A 69 -27.77 3.20 0.47
CA GLU A 69 -27.34 4.50 0.95
C GLU A 69 -26.23 4.37 2.01
N ALA A 70 -26.40 3.45 2.97
CA ALA A 70 -25.38 3.16 3.98
C ALA A 70 -24.06 2.70 3.32
N MET A 71 -24.13 1.75 2.38
CA MET A 71 -22.96 1.33 1.60
C MET A 71 -22.31 2.51 0.86
N GLY A 72 -23.10 3.43 0.31
CA GLY A 72 -22.59 4.66 -0.32
C GLY A 72 -21.78 5.53 0.64
N THR A 73 -22.24 5.69 1.88
CA THR A 73 -21.49 6.44 2.91
C THR A 73 -20.17 5.78 3.26
N GLU A 74 -20.15 4.45 3.40
CA GLU A 74 -18.91 3.70 3.68
C GLU A 74 -17.90 3.80 2.53
N LEU A 75 -18.37 3.80 1.28
CA LEU A 75 -17.51 3.96 0.10
C LEU A 75 -16.88 5.36 0.04
N ILE A 76 -17.63 6.41 0.40
CA ILE A 76 -17.10 7.78 0.47
C ILE A 76 -16.01 7.86 1.54
N ASP A 77 -16.24 7.32 2.73
CA ASP A 77 -15.26 7.29 3.80
C ASP A 77 -14.00 6.52 3.41
N ALA A 78 -14.16 5.38 2.72
CA ALA A 78 -13.06 4.60 2.19
C ALA A 78 -12.26 5.38 1.13
N ALA A 79 -12.94 6.09 0.22
CA ALA A 79 -12.30 6.91 -0.79
C ALA A 79 -11.46 8.03 -0.17
N GLN A 80 -11.99 8.74 0.83
CA GLN A 80 -11.26 9.79 1.56
C GLN A 80 -10.01 9.24 2.25
N LYS A 81 -10.09 8.05 2.86
CA LYS A 81 -8.93 7.38 3.47
C LYS A 81 -7.87 7.02 2.42
N CYS A 82 -8.29 6.55 1.24
CA CYS A 82 -7.39 6.26 0.13
C CYS A 82 -6.68 7.53 -0.35
N GLU A 83 -7.41 8.63 -0.54
CA GLU A 83 -6.83 9.92 -0.94
C GLU A 83 -5.79 10.41 0.09
N ALA A 84 -6.12 10.34 1.38
CA ALA A 84 -5.20 10.71 2.46
C ALA A 84 -3.94 9.83 2.49
N LEU A 85 -4.08 8.52 2.26
CA LEU A 85 -2.95 7.60 2.17
C LEU A 85 -2.08 7.93 0.96
N THR A 86 -2.68 8.20 -0.19
CA THR A 86 -1.95 8.60 -1.41
C THR A 86 -1.16 9.88 -1.19
N ALA A 87 -1.73 10.88 -0.51
CA ALA A 87 -1.01 12.10 -0.16
C ALA A 87 0.22 11.80 0.71
N GLN A 88 0.07 11.00 1.78
CA GLN A 88 1.19 10.61 2.65
C GLN A 88 2.29 9.84 1.90
N VAL A 89 1.92 8.95 0.98
CA VAL A 89 2.88 8.22 0.14
C VAL A 89 3.66 9.17 -0.76
N HIS A 90 3.01 10.19 -1.33
CA HIS A 90 3.71 11.21 -2.11
C HIS A 90 4.72 12.00 -1.28
N ASP A 91 4.36 12.37 -0.05
CA ASP A 91 5.27 13.05 0.88
C ASP A 91 6.48 12.17 1.21
N ALA A 92 6.26 10.88 1.50
CA ALA A 92 7.33 9.93 1.76
C ALA A 92 8.27 9.78 0.55
N ILE A 93 7.72 9.71 -0.67
CA ILE A 93 8.52 9.65 -1.90
C ILE A 93 9.36 10.92 -2.08
N ALA A 94 8.79 12.10 -1.80
CA ALA A 94 9.53 13.36 -1.87
C ALA A 94 10.72 13.36 -0.89
N PHE A 95 10.48 12.97 0.36
CA PHE A 95 11.52 12.83 1.38
C PHE A 95 12.63 11.84 0.97
N MET A 96 12.26 10.68 0.42
CA MET A 96 13.24 9.69 -0.06
C MET A 96 14.08 10.22 -1.22
N ARG A 97 13.45 10.98 -2.15
CA ARG A 97 14.16 11.60 -3.28
C ARG A 97 15.15 12.65 -2.82
N GLU A 98 14.75 13.50 -1.87
CA GLU A 98 15.64 14.50 -1.26
C GLU A 98 16.82 13.82 -0.56
N THR A 99 16.54 12.80 0.26
CA THR A 99 17.58 12.01 0.94
C THR A 99 18.57 11.41 -0.06
N ALA A 100 18.06 10.77 -1.13
CA ALA A 100 18.91 10.21 -2.18
C ALA A 100 19.72 11.28 -2.93
N ALA A 101 19.16 12.47 -3.15
CA ALA A 101 19.88 13.60 -3.74
C ALA A 101 21.03 14.06 -2.82
N GLY A 102 20.78 14.14 -1.50
CA GLY A 102 21.79 14.44 -0.48
C GLY A 102 22.96 13.45 -0.51
N TYR A 103 22.68 12.15 -0.50
CA TYR A 103 23.73 11.12 -0.60
C TYR A 103 24.56 11.23 -1.88
N ARG A 104 23.91 11.52 -3.02
CA ARG A 104 24.63 11.73 -4.29
C ARG A 104 25.55 12.95 -4.23
N GLU A 105 25.13 14.02 -3.58
CA GLU A 105 25.95 15.23 -3.42
C GLU A 105 27.13 14.99 -2.49
N GLU A 106 26.90 14.38 -1.32
CA GLU A 106 27.99 14.04 -0.40
C GLU A 106 28.99 13.06 -1.04
N GLY A 107 28.49 12.07 -1.79
CA GLY A 107 29.34 11.18 -2.58
C GLY A 107 30.22 11.93 -3.58
N ARG A 108 29.67 12.92 -4.30
CA ARG A 108 30.45 13.77 -5.21
C ARG A 108 31.54 14.57 -4.49
N LYS A 109 31.25 15.12 -3.31
CA LYS A 109 32.24 15.87 -2.51
C LYS A 109 33.40 14.99 -2.08
N ILE A 110 33.09 13.79 -1.57
CA ILE A 110 34.11 12.83 -1.13
C ILE A 110 34.95 12.38 -2.33
N PHE A 111 34.32 12.06 -3.46
CA PHE A 111 35.00 11.67 -4.69
C PHE A 111 36.02 12.72 -5.12
N LYS A 112 35.62 14.01 -5.20
CA LYS A 112 36.54 15.10 -5.55
C LYS A 112 37.73 15.21 -4.61
N ARG A 113 37.50 15.10 -3.29
CA ARG A 113 38.58 15.13 -2.29
C ARG A 113 39.57 13.98 -2.49
N ILE A 114 39.09 12.79 -2.86
CA ILE A 114 39.96 11.65 -3.14
C ILE A 114 40.80 11.92 -4.40
N GLU A 115 40.19 12.45 -5.46
CA GLU A 115 40.92 12.81 -6.68
C GLU A 115 41.99 13.88 -6.41
N GLU A 116 41.65 14.93 -5.68
CA GLU A 116 42.60 15.99 -5.29
C GLU A 116 43.79 15.43 -4.49
N CYS A 117 43.51 14.58 -3.48
CA CYS A 117 44.57 13.91 -2.71
C CYS A 117 45.44 12.98 -3.58
N ALA A 118 44.84 12.28 -4.54
CA ALA A 118 45.55 11.38 -5.44
C ALA A 118 46.47 12.17 -6.39
N LEU A 119 45.98 13.25 -6.98
CA LEU A 119 46.76 14.16 -7.83
C LEU A 119 47.92 14.78 -7.04
N PHE A 120 47.66 15.27 -5.83
CA PHE A 120 48.71 15.84 -4.98
C PHE A 120 49.83 14.83 -4.69
N THR A 121 49.46 13.58 -4.39
CA THR A 121 50.44 12.52 -4.12
C THR A 121 51.25 12.16 -5.36
N GLU A 122 50.63 12.18 -6.55
CA GLU A 122 51.31 12.00 -7.83
C GLU A 122 52.35 13.11 -8.08
N ASP A 123 51.98 14.37 -7.82
CA ASP A 123 52.87 15.51 -8.01
C ASP A 123 54.08 15.46 -7.07
N VAL A 124 53.87 15.04 -5.81
CA VAL A 124 54.97 14.78 -4.87
C VAL A 124 55.91 13.71 -5.42
N ARG A 125 55.36 12.59 -5.91
CA ARG A 125 56.19 11.50 -6.49
C ARG A 125 57.02 12.00 -7.67
N LYS A 126 56.40 12.71 -8.61
CA LYS A 126 57.09 13.29 -9.78
C LYS A 126 58.19 14.26 -9.36
N THR A 127 57.94 15.10 -8.36
CA THR A 127 58.91 16.06 -7.84
C THR A 127 60.10 15.34 -7.20
N CYS A 128 59.85 14.33 -6.36
CA CYS A 128 60.89 13.50 -5.76
C CYS A 128 61.76 12.81 -6.84
N GLU A 129 61.14 12.23 -7.86
CA GLU A 129 61.84 11.60 -8.99
C GLU A 129 62.67 12.61 -9.80
N GLN A 130 62.18 13.84 -9.96
CA GLN A 130 62.93 14.90 -10.64
C GLN A 130 64.15 15.34 -9.83
N VAL A 131 64.01 15.53 -8.52
CA VAL A 131 65.13 15.88 -7.63
C VAL A 131 66.17 14.75 -7.61
N LYS A 132 65.73 13.50 -7.49
CA LYS A 132 66.60 12.32 -7.55
C LYS A 132 67.43 12.27 -8.83
N ARG A 133 66.81 12.51 -9.99
CA ARG A 133 67.52 12.59 -11.29
C ARG A 133 68.58 13.69 -11.32
N ARG A 134 68.25 14.90 -10.86
CA ARG A 134 69.22 16.01 -10.79
C ARG A 134 70.41 15.68 -9.89
N MET A 135 70.16 15.01 -8.76
CA MET A 135 71.24 14.58 -7.86
C MET A 135 72.15 13.53 -8.52
N ALA A 136 71.58 12.57 -9.25
CA ALA A 136 72.37 11.58 -10.00
C ALA A 136 73.20 12.24 -11.11
N GLU A 137 72.63 13.19 -11.87
CA GLU A 137 73.34 13.95 -12.90
C GLU A 137 74.51 14.77 -12.32
N VAL A 138 74.33 15.39 -11.15
CA VAL A 138 75.38 16.15 -10.46
C VAL A 138 76.45 15.21 -9.86
N SER A 139 76.05 14.06 -9.31
CA SER A 139 76.98 13.09 -8.72
C SER A 139 77.87 12.41 -9.77
N VAL A 140 77.35 12.15 -10.97
CA VAL A 140 78.10 11.54 -12.09
C VAL A 140 79.07 12.53 -12.74
N GLY A 141 78.92 13.84 -12.48
CA GLY A 141 79.87 14.87 -12.94
C GLY A 141 81.19 14.95 -12.15
N SER A 142 81.39 14.14 -11.11
CA SER A 142 82.57 14.25 -10.22
C SER A 142 83.23 12.93 -9.78
N SER A 143 82.91 11.78 -10.35
CA SER A 143 83.71 10.58 -10.10
C SER A 143 83.62 9.58 -11.25
N CYS A 144 84.79 9.30 -11.84
CA CYS A 144 85.04 8.03 -12.47
C CYS A 144 84.82 6.89 -11.45
N ASP A 145 84.19 5.84 -11.94
CA ASP A 145 84.19 4.44 -11.48
C ASP A 145 83.26 3.96 -10.35
N GLU A 146 82.76 2.74 -10.64
CA GLU A 146 82.15 1.68 -9.82
C GLU A 146 80.66 1.70 -9.45
N GLU A 147 79.90 0.97 -10.28
CA GLU A 147 79.12 -0.24 -9.97
C GLU A 147 78.47 -0.44 -8.56
N LEU A 148 77.19 -0.86 -8.64
CA LEU A 148 76.48 -1.87 -7.84
C LEU A 148 75.32 -1.46 -6.90
N ALA A 149 74.23 -2.19 -7.15
CA ALA A 149 73.16 -2.66 -6.26
C ALA A 149 71.98 -1.72 -5.95
N LEU A 150 70.98 -1.78 -6.86
CA LEU A 150 69.57 -1.65 -6.52
C LEU A 150 69.17 -2.80 -5.57
N GLN A 151 68.78 -2.46 -4.35
CA GLN A 151 67.95 -3.32 -3.49
C GLN A 151 66.62 -2.58 -3.26
N ASP A 152 65.62 -2.94 -4.06
CA ASP A 152 64.22 -2.69 -3.74
C ASP A 152 63.85 -3.56 -2.53
N SER A 153 63.80 -2.96 -1.34
CA SER A 153 63.17 -3.58 -0.17
C SER A 153 61.66 -3.37 -0.28
N GLU A 154 60.96 -4.42 -0.71
CA GLU A 154 59.50 -4.53 -0.64
C GLU A 154 59.02 -4.21 0.79
N LEU A 155 58.11 -3.24 0.92
CA LEU A 155 57.32 -3.04 2.13
C LEU A 155 56.05 -3.90 2.02
N PRO A 156 55.73 -4.75 3.01
CA PRO A 156 54.50 -5.54 2.97
C PRO A 156 53.30 -4.62 3.22
N GLY A 157 52.50 -4.43 2.17
CA GLY A 157 51.22 -3.74 2.24
C GLY A 157 50.29 -4.39 3.26
N ILE A 158 49.79 -3.59 4.20
CA ILE A 158 48.83 -4.00 5.21
C ILE A 158 47.49 -4.25 4.50
N ALA A 159 47.24 -5.50 4.11
CA ALA A 159 45.93 -5.94 3.65
C ALA A 159 44.98 -6.00 4.86
N ALA A 160 44.23 -4.92 5.10
CA ALA A 160 43.13 -4.91 6.06
C ALA A 160 42.01 -5.84 5.58
N LYS A 161 41.99 -7.09 6.08
CA LYS A 161 40.86 -8.00 5.93
C LYS A 161 39.76 -7.57 6.90
N VAL A 162 38.75 -6.85 6.40
CA VAL A 162 37.49 -6.64 7.12
C VAL A 162 36.57 -7.82 6.78
N THR A 163 36.48 -8.79 7.69
CA THR A 163 35.43 -9.82 7.67
C THR A 163 34.20 -9.29 8.40
N MET A 164 33.11 -9.04 7.68
CA MET A 164 31.79 -8.86 8.29
C MET A 164 31.21 -10.22 8.63
N SER A 165 31.12 -10.53 9.93
CA SER A 165 30.32 -11.64 10.45
C SER A 165 28.97 -11.08 10.87
N GLU A 166 27.92 -11.79 10.48
CA GLU A 166 26.50 -11.41 10.50
C GLU A 166 25.96 -11.03 11.89
N VAL A 167 25.08 -10.02 11.89
CA VAL A 167 24.24 -9.65 13.03
C VAL A 167 23.02 -10.57 13.04
N ARG A 168 22.78 -11.13 14.23
CA ARG A 168 21.72 -12.06 14.61
C ARG A 168 20.35 -11.41 14.72
#